data_AF-A0AAJ2WEC6-F1
#
_entry.id   AF-A0AAJ2WEC6-F1
#
_cell.length_a   1.000
_cell.length_b   1.000
_cell.length_c   1.000
_cell.angle_alpha   90.00
_cell.angle_beta   90.00
_cell.angle_gamma   90.00
#
_symmetry.space_group_name_H-M   'P 1'
#
loop_
_entity.id
_entity.type
_entity.pdbx_description
1 polymer ?
#
loop_
_entity_poly.entity_id
_entity_poly.type
_entity_poly.pdbx_seq_one_letter_code
_entity_poly.pdbx_strand_id
1 'polypeptide(L)'
;MAKKTLSLILAALLVAQILVSCGNDSDGGNTTTPTEISGATTEETIPDEPNKKNGLWYADYLPEKDYEGYTFRVLTMDQFPTDVTEEDGDIVNDAYYKRNSIIESRYNINFEQTSYMNYWETTEAFKKSALAQSDDFDLCRLIQRDAFAVALEGLAATPDMLPYIDMTKPWYIQYLNEALTIDGQAILAYSDECEDAMTGVLSVFFNKKILDDLGLESPYTLVRNGTWTYDKMFEYAGKAVSDLNGDGEFKFNEDRFGFIDEVDMFMPSIWIGSNVMTVGKDADDIPYFNALG
;
A
#
# COMPACT_ATOMS: atom_id res chain seq x y z
N MET A 1 48.86 -31.79 -19.84
CA MET A 1 49.24 -30.39 -20.18
C MET A 1 48.08 -29.53 -20.69
N ALA A 2 47.06 -30.09 -21.38
CA ALA A 2 45.93 -29.31 -21.91
C ALA A 2 44.99 -28.63 -20.89
N LYS A 3 44.89 -29.12 -19.64
CA LYS A 3 44.01 -28.51 -18.61
C LYS A 3 44.60 -27.26 -17.93
N LYS A 4 45.94 -27.13 -17.86
CA LYS A 4 46.59 -25.94 -17.27
C LYS A 4 46.64 -24.76 -18.25
N THR A 5 46.73 -25.04 -19.56
CA THR A 5 46.62 -24.01 -20.60
C THR A 5 45.20 -23.46 -20.74
N LEU A 6 44.16 -24.28 -20.49
CA LEU A 6 42.76 -23.83 -20.55
C LEU A 6 42.38 -22.90 -19.38
N SER A 7 42.86 -23.18 -18.16
CA SER A 7 42.65 -22.28 -17.00
C SER A 7 43.38 -20.94 -17.13
N LEU A 8 44.55 -20.88 -17.78
CA LEU A 8 45.26 -19.64 -18.04
C LEU A 8 44.55 -18.77 -19.10
N ILE A 9 43.88 -19.40 -20.08
CA ILE A 9 43.09 -18.68 -21.10
C ILE A 9 41.77 -18.16 -20.50
N LEU A 10 41.10 -18.93 -19.63
CA LEU A 10 39.89 -18.45 -18.93
C LEU A 10 40.19 -17.33 -17.92
N ALA A 11 41.33 -17.37 -17.22
CA ALA A 11 41.74 -16.30 -16.32
C ALA A 11 42.14 -15.02 -17.07
N ALA A 12 42.71 -15.13 -18.28
CA ALA A 12 43.01 -13.99 -19.14
C ALA A 12 41.76 -13.35 -19.76
N LEU A 13 40.70 -14.12 -20.00
CA LEU A 13 39.42 -13.62 -20.53
C LEU A 13 38.58 -12.89 -19.48
N LEU A 14 38.66 -13.26 -18.20
CA LEU A 14 37.97 -12.55 -17.11
C LEU A 14 38.61 -11.19 -16.75
N VAL A 15 39.91 -11.01 -16.99
CA VAL A 15 40.63 -9.75 -16.70
C VAL A 15 40.50 -8.74 -17.86
N ALA A 16 40.14 -9.20 -19.06
CA ALA A 16 39.98 -8.36 -20.25
C ALA A 16 38.68 -7.55 -20.32
N GLN A 17 37.70 -7.75 -19.42
CA GLN A 17 36.43 -7.01 -19.43
C GLN A 17 36.40 -5.77 -18.53
N ILE A 18 37.49 -5.44 -17.83
CA ILE A 18 37.56 -4.29 -16.90
C ILE A 18 38.25 -3.06 -17.54
N LEU A 19 38.56 -3.07 -18.84
CA LEU A 19 39.32 -2.00 -19.51
C LEU A 19 38.65 -1.42 -20.78
N VAL A 20 37.33 -1.20 -20.75
CA VAL A 20 36.67 -0.25 -21.66
C VAL A 20 35.98 0.83 -20.83
N SER A 21 36.82 1.67 -20.24
CA SER A 21 36.47 3.02 -19.80
C SER A 21 37.51 3.95 -20.40
N CYS A 22 37.09 4.74 -21.39
CA CYS A 22 37.49 6.13 -21.67
C CYS A 22 37.25 6.48 -23.14
N GLY A 23 36.43 7.52 -23.34
CA GLY A 23 36.73 8.58 -24.30
C GLY A 23 35.88 8.58 -25.57
N ASN A 24 34.78 9.35 -25.54
CA ASN A 24 34.74 10.50 -26.44
C ASN A 24 33.91 11.64 -25.84
N ASP A 25 34.57 12.77 -25.65
CA ASP A 25 34.01 14.06 -25.31
C ASP A 25 33.07 14.56 -26.42
N SER A 26 31.90 15.04 -26.03
CA SER A 26 31.29 16.20 -26.69
C SER A 26 30.56 17.04 -25.65
N ASP A 27 31.11 18.22 -25.51
CA ASP A 27 30.79 19.36 -24.66
C ASP A 27 29.31 19.77 -24.68
N GLY A 28 28.81 20.23 -23.52
CA GLY A 28 27.41 20.65 -23.35
C GLY A 28 27.05 20.79 -21.88
N GLY A 29 27.76 21.68 -21.18
CA GLY A 29 27.57 21.91 -19.75
C GLY A 29 26.17 22.39 -19.36
N ASN A 30 25.66 21.86 -18.24
CA ASN A 30 24.90 22.67 -17.31
C ASN A 30 25.07 22.12 -15.89
N THR A 31 25.81 22.85 -15.07
CA THR A 31 25.97 22.62 -13.63
C THR A 31 24.76 23.20 -12.93
N THR A 32 23.99 22.40 -12.19
CA THR A 32 23.01 22.90 -11.22
C THR A 32 23.40 22.45 -9.82
N THR A 33 23.90 23.41 -9.05
CA THR A 33 24.07 23.40 -7.60
C THR A 33 22.71 23.20 -6.90
N PRO A 34 22.64 22.53 -5.73
CA PRO A 34 21.38 22.42 -4.99
C PRO A 34 20.95 23.79 -4.45
N THR A 35 19.73 24.22 -4.75
CA THR A 35 19.12 25.41 -4.15
C THR A 35 18.24 25.00 -2.97
N GLU A 36 18.41 25.69 -1.84
CA GLU A 36 17.57 25.63 -0.66
C GLU A 36 16.09 25.91 -1.00
N ILE A 37 15.19 25.06 -0.50
CA ILE A 37 13.74 25.29 -0.61
C ILE A 37 13.33 26.24 0.51
N SER A 38 13.06 27.50 0.13
CA SER A 38 12.29 28.46 0.92
C SER A 38 10.85 28.44 0.43
N GLY A 39 9.90 28.38 1.36
CA GLY A 39 8.48 28.21 1.06
C GLY A 39 7.83 29.42 0.38
N ALA A 40 7.12 29.14 -0.70
CA ALA A 40 6.01 29.94 -1.20
C ALA A 40 5.04 29.02 -1.94
N THR A 41 3.82 28.88 -1.40
CA THR A 41 2.71 28.17 -2.03
C THR A 41 2.36 28.88 -3.33
N THR A 42 2.70 28.26 -4.45
CA THR A 42 2.21 28.64 -5.77
C THR A 42 1.28 27.51 -6.18
N GLU A 43 0.01 27.80 -6.45
CA GLU A 43 -0.90 26.83 -7.07
C GLU A 43 -0.33 26.44 -8.43
N GLU A 44 0.42 25.33 -8.47
CA GLU A 44 0.74 24.67 -9.72
C GLU A 44 -0.57 24.18 -10.33
N THR A 45 -0.91 24.77 -11.47
CA THR A 45 -1.96 24.23 -12.34
C THR A 45 -1.41 22.93 -12.91
N ILE A 46 -1.77 21.82 -12.28
CA ILE A 46 -1.48 20.47 -12.79
C ILE A 46 -2.10 20.40 -14.19
N PRO A 47 -1.33 20.08 -15.25
CA PRO A 47 -1.90 19.93 -16.59
C PRO A 47 -3.05 18.93 -16.55
N ASP A 48 -4.16 19.21 -17.23
CA ASP A 48 -5.31 18.30 -17.31
C ASP A 48 -4.84 16.94 -17.81
N GLU A 49 -4.65 16.00 -16.88
CA GLU A 49 -4.46 14.59 -17.22
C GLU A 49 -5.71 14.11 -17.95
N PRO A 50 -5.57 13.22 -18.95
CA PRO A 50 -6.74 12.61 -19.58
C PRO A 50 -7.63 12.01 -18.48
N ASN A 51 -8.90 12.40 -18.49
CA ASN A 51 -9.93 12.01 -17.52
C ASN A 51 -9.96 12.75 -16.17
N LYS A 52 -9.24 13.88 -16.02
CA LYS A 52 -9.45 14.82 -14.89
C LYS A 52 -10.19 16.09 -15.33
N LYS A 53 -11.08 16.59 -14.48
CA LYS A 53 -11.74 17.90 -14.61
C LYS A 53 -11.76 18.58 -13.25
N ASN A 54 -11.16 19.76 -13.15
CA ASN A 54 -10.99 20.49 -11.88
C ASN A 54 -10.29 19.65 -10.80
N GLY A 55 -9.27 18.87 -11.19
CA GLY A 55 -8.52 17.99 -10.29
C GLY A 55 -9.23 16.69 -9.89
N LEU A 56 -10.48 16.46 -10.33
CA LEU A 56 -11.24 15.24 -10.04
C LEU A 56 -11.28 14.31 -11.24
N TRP A 57 -11.15 13.01 -11.00
CA TRP A 57 -11.44 11.99 -12.01
C TRP A 57 -12.90 12.09 -12.48
N TYR A 58 -13.14 11.95 -13.79
CA TYR A 58 -14.48 11.80 -14.32
C TYR A 58 -14.64 10.47 -15.07
N ALA A 59 -15.80 9.85 -14.90
CA ALA A 59 -16.20 8.63 -15.58
C ALA A 59 -17.37 8.94 -16.52
N ASP A 60 -17.03 9.29 -17.77
CA ASP A 60 -17.95 9.66 -18.85
C ASP A 60 -18.68 8.45 -19.47
N TYR A 61 -18.09 7.27 -19.37
CA TYR A 61 -18.67 6.00 -19.82
C TYR A 61 -19.81 5.50 -18.92
N LEU A 62 -19.97 6.07 -17.72
CA LEU A 62 -21.08 5.72 -16.83
C LEU A 62 -22.39 6.33 -17.35
N PRO A 63 -23.51 5.61 -17.29
CA PRO A 63 -24.77 6.05 -17.87
C PRO A 63 -25.33 7.27 -17.13
N GLU A 64 -26.05 8.12 -17.85
CA GLU A 64 -26.93 9.11 -17.23
C GLU A 64 -28.18 8.38 -16.73
N LYS A 65 -28.27 8.21 -15.40
CA LYS A 65 -29.39 7.52 -14.74
C LYS A 65 -29.83 8.29 -13.51
N ASP A 66 -31.14 8.26 -13.29
CA ASP A 66 -31.81 8.69 -12.06
C ASP A 66 -32.36 7.43 -11.40
N TYR A 67 -31.99 7.16 -10.16
CA TYR A 67 -32.45 6.01 -9.38
C TYR A 67 -33.56 6.36 -8.38
N GLU A 68 -34.27 7.47 -8.61
CA GLU A 68 -35.52 7.84 -7.92
C GLU A 68 -35.39 7.92 -6.38
N GLY A 69 -34.22 8.33 -5.89
CA GLY A 69 -33.92 8.43 -4.46
C GLY A 69 -33.53 7.11 -3.81
N TYR A 70 -33.11 6.10 -4.59
CA TYR A 70 -32.68 4.79 -4.09
C TYR A 70 -31.65 4.93 -2.96
N THR A 71 -31.82 4.12 -1.91
CA THR A 71 -30.86 4.07 -0.82
C THR A 71 -29.78 3.04 -1.14
N PHE A 72 -28.56 3.51 -1.40
CA PHE A 72 -27.39 2.68 -1.63
C PHE A 72 -26.78 2.27 -0.29
N ARG A 73 -26.89 0.98 0.04
CA ARG A 73 -26.59 0.44 1.38
C ARG A 73 -25.19 -0.12 1.45
N VAL A 74 -24.40 0.43 2.35
CA VAL A 74 -23.00 0.05 2.55
C VAL A 74 -22.84 -0.64 3.89
N LEU A 75 -22.25 -1.83 3.88
CA LEU A 75 -21.78 -2.51 5.07
C LEU A 75 -20.29 -2.23 5.27
N THR A 76 -19.89 -1.77 6.45
CA THR A 76 -18.49 -1.44 6.78
C THR A 76 -18.23 -1.56 8.29
N MET A 77 -17.06 -1.15 8.76
CA MET A 77 -16.76 -0.97 10.18
C MET A 77 -16.91 0.48 10.63
N ASP A 78 -17.17 0.68 11.92
CA ASP A 78 -17.34 2.02 12.52
C ASP A 78 -16.14 2.95 12.27
N GLN A 79 -14.94 2.38 12.17
CA GLN A 79 -13.70 3.11 11.91
C GLN A 79 -13.53 3.60 10.46
N PHE A 80 -14.40 3.15 9.54
CA PHE A 80 -14.32 3.47 8.10
C PHE A 80 -15.64 4.07 7.60
N PRO A 81 -15.96 5.32 8.01
CA PRO A 81 -17.22 5.95 7.66
C PRO A 81 -17.35 6.13 6.14
N THR A 82 -18.56 5.89 5.65
CA THR A 82 -18.93 6.04 4.24
C THR A 82 -20.05 7.05 4.09
N ASP A 83 -20.93 7.20 5.08
CA ASP A 83 -22.06 8.12 5.11
C ASP A 83 -21.72 9.46 5.78
N VAL A 84 -20.61 10.07 5.36
CA VAL A 84 -20.25 11.43 5.81
C VAL A 84 -21.24 12.45 5.22
N THR A 85 -21.92 13.20 6.10
CA THR A 85 -23.05 14.08 5.74
C THR A 85 -22.78 15.58 5.86
N GLU A 86 -21.62 15.97 6.40
CA GLU A 86 -21.19 17.37 6.48
C GLU A 86 -19.66 17.49 6.42
N GLU A 87 -19.19 18.68 6.03
CA GLU A 87 -17.77 19.07 6.14
C GLU A 87 -17.46 19.47 7.59
N ASP A 88 -16.31 19.05 8.11
CA ASP A 88 -15.84 19.34 9.46
C ASP A 88 -14.45 20.01 9.50
N GLY A 89 -13.84 20.21 8.33
CA GLY A 89 -12.52 20.82 8.17
C GLY A 89 -11.36 19.83 8.21
N ASP A 90 -11.62 18.54 8.44
CA ASP A 90 -10.66 17.48 8.14
C ASP A 90 -10.63 17.20 6.62
N ILE A 91 -9.43 17.18 6.05
CA ILE A 91 -9.24 17.09 4.60
C ILE A 91 -9.83 15.78 4.03
N VAL A 92 -9.78 14.69 4.79
CA VAL A 92 -10.27 13.38 4.34
C VAL A 92 -11.79 13.32 4.48
N ASN A 93 -12.34 13.76 5.62
CA ASN A 93 -13.80 13.81 5.81
C ASN A 93 -14.49 14.71 4.78
N ASP A 94 -13.96 15.92 4.56
CA ASP A 94 -14.49 16.86 3.56
C ASP A 94 -14.45 16.24 2.14
N ALA A 95 -13.41 15.46 1.82
CA ALA A 95 -13.31 14.75 0.55
C ALA A 95 -14.38 13.64 0.42
N TYR A 96 -14.66 12.89 1.49
CA TYR A 96 -15.74 11.90 1.51
C TYR A 96 -17.11 12.55 1.33
N TYR A 97 -17.40 13.62 2.06
CA TYR A 97 -18.65 14.37 1.91
C TYR A 97 -18.85 14.86 0.48
N LYS A 98 -17.80 15.45 -0.12
CA LYS A 98 -17.84 15.95 -1.50
C LYS A 98 -18.05 14.82 -2.51
N ARG A 99 -17.35 13.69 -2.35
CA ARG A 99 -17.54 12.49 -3.19
C ARG A 99 -18.99 12.03 -3.14
N ASN A 100 -19.54 11.86 -1.94
CA ASN A 100 -20.91 11.40 -1.74
C ASN A 100 -21.90 12.37 -2.39
N SER A 101 -21.78 13.67 -2.10
CA SER A 101 -22.65 14.71 -2.67
C SER A 101 -22.67 14.72 -4.20
N ILE A 102 -21.51 14.49 -4.83
CA ILE A 102 -21.41 14.39 -6.30
C ILE A 102 -22.15 13.15 -6.81
N ILE A 103 -21.99 12.00 -6.16
CA ILE A 103 -22.62 10.74 -6.57
C ILE A 103 -24.14 10.79 -6.34
N GLU A 104 -24.57 11.23 -5.15
CA GLU A 104 -25.99 11.39 -4.79
C GLU A 104 -26.69 12.35 -5.74
N SER A 105 -26.08 13.50 -6.06
CA SER A 105 -26.63 14.46 -7.01
C SER A 105 -26.67 13.92 -8.45
N ARG A 106 -25.63 13.19 -8.88
CA ARG A 106 -25.55 12.65 -10.25
C ARG A 106 -26.59 11.57 -10.51
N TYR A 107 -26.85 10.74 -9.51
CA TYR A 107 -27.62 9.51 -9.66
C TYR A 107 -28.97 9.53 -8.92
N ASN A 108 -29.26 10.58 -8.16
CA ASN A 108 -30.43 10.69 -7.30
C ASN A 108 -30.55 9.46 -6.38
N ILE A 109 -29.51 9.25 -5.56
CA ILE A 109 -29.45 8.21 -4.53
C ILE A 109 -29.12 8.83 -3.17
N ASN A 110 -29.27 8.05 -2.10
CA ASN A 110 -28.80 8.39 -0.76
C ASN A 110 -27.88 7.27 -0.27
N PHE A 111 -26.75 7.58 0.36
CA PHE A 111 -25.96 6.57 1.06
C PHE A 111 -26.59 6.20 2.42
N GLU A 112 -26.62 4.91 2.76
CA GLU A 112 -26.94 4.43 4.10
C GLU A 112 -25.85 3.46 4.55
N GLN A 113 -25.28 3.70 5.73
CA GLN A 113 -24.27 2.83 6.32
C GLN A 113 -24.88 1.92 7.39
N THR A 114 -24.58 0.63 7.30
CA THR A 114 -24.60 -0.30 8.44
C THR A 114 -23.16 -0.59 8.84
N SER A 115 -22.82 -0.36 10.11
CA SER A 115 -21.47 -0.62 10.59
C SER A 115 -21.40 -1.37 11.91
N TYR A 116 -20.26 -2.02 12.13
CA TYR A 116 -19.94 -2.77 13.34
C TYR A 116 -18.54 -2.41 13.86
N MET A 117 -18.31 -2.67 15.15
CA MET A 117 -17.05 -2.32 15.82
C MET A 117 -15.87 -3.19 15.39
N ASN A 118 -16.10 -4.39 14.86
CA ASN A 118 -15.03 -5.34 14.53
C ASN A 118 -15.29 -6.10 13.22
N TYR A 119 -14.19 -6.62 12.66
CA TYR A 119 -14.19 -7.37 11.41
C TYR A 119 -15.12 -8.58 11.46
N TRP A 120 -15.17 -9.30 12.59
CA TRP A 120 -15.96 -10.52 12.72
C TRP A 120 -17.46 -10.26 12.58
N GLU A 121 -18.00 -9.30 13.33
CA GLU A 121 -19.43 -8.95 13.26
C GLU A 121 -19.82 -8.42 11.88
N THR A 122 -18.94 -7.63 11.25
CA THR A 122 -19.15 -7.13 9.88
C THR A 122 -19.24 -8.28 8.89
N THR A 123 -18.28 -9.22 8.90
CA THR A 123 -18.28 -10.39 8.02
C THR A 123 -19.47 -11.31 8.26
N GLU A 124 -19.87 -11.52 9.53
CA GLU A 124 -21.05 -12.33 9.86
C GLU A 124 -22.35 -11.68 9.38
N ALA A 125 -22.49 -10.36 9.47
CA ALA A 125 -23.63 -9.63 8.94
C ALA A 125 -23.76 -9.81 7.42
N PHE A 126 -22.65 -9.66 6.69
CA PHE A 126 -22.59 -9.94 5.25
C PHE A 126 -23.04 -11.37 4.93
N LYS A 127 -22.40 -12.37 5.57
CA LYS A 127 -22.67 -13.79 5.29
C LYS A 127 -24.13 -14.15 5.56
N LYS A 128 -24.70 -13.62 6.63
CA LYS A 128 -26.11 -13.83 6.96
C LYS A 128 -27.04 -13.29 5.87
N SER A 129 -26.76 -12.10 5.34
CA SER A 129 -27.55 -11.52 4.24
C SER A 129 -27.39 -12.34 2.96
N ALA A 130 -26.15 -12.61 2.55
CA ALA A 130 -25.84 -13.35 1.32
C ALA A 130 -26.45 -14.76 1.31
N LEU A 131 -26.33 -15.52 2.41
CA LEU A 131 -26.88 -16.87 2.52
C LEU A 131 -28.41 -16.89 2.60
N ALA A 132 -29.02 -15.82 3.14
CA ALA A 132 -30.46 -15.65 3.12
C ALA A 132 -30.99 -15.20 1.74
N GLN A 133 -30.10 -14.88 0.79
CA GLN A 133 -30.43 -14.22 -0.47
C GLN A 133 -31.25 -12.95 -0.23
N SER A 134 -30.96 -12.25 0.86
CA SER A 134 -31.57 -10.95 1.13
C SER A 134 -30.88 -9.87 0.33
N ASP A 135 -31.57 -8.76 0.20
CA ASP A 135 -31.09 -7.55 -0.45
C ASP A 135 -30.80 -6.52 0.66
N ASP A 136 -29.91 -6.83 1.60
CA ASP A 136 -29.64 -5.93 2.74
C ASP A 136 -28.53 -4.92 2.42
N PHE A 137 -27.62 -5.24 1.50
CA PHE A 137 -26.43 -4.43 1.19
C PHE A 137 -26.12 -4.43 -0.32
N ASP A 138 -25.69 -3.27 -0.83
CA ASP A 138 -25.25 -3.07 -2.22
C ASP A 138 -23.71 -3.11 -2.35
N LEU A 139 -23.00 -2.67 -1.32
CA LEU A 139 -21.53 -2.69 -1.21
C LEU A 139 -21.11 -3.16 0.19
N CYS A 140 -20.19 -4.12 0.25
CA CYS A 140 -19.68 -4.63 1.53
C CYS A 140 -18.17 -4.46 1.61
N ARG A 141 -17.73 -3.56 2.50
CA ARG A 141 -16.33 -3.28 2.81
C ARG A 141 -15.91 -4.20 3.96
N LEU A 142 -15.35 -5.35 3.60
CA LEU A 142 -14.84 -6.34 4.54
C LEU A 142 -13.31 -6.30 4.58
N ILE A 143 -12.72 -6.83 5.66
CA ILE A 143 -11.28 -7.04 5.72
C ILE A 143 -10.81 -7.97 4.60
N GLN A 144 -9.64 -7.68 4.02
CA GLN A 144 -9.16 -8.32 2.79
C GLN A 144 -9.24 -9.85 2.79
N ARG A 145 -8.86 -10.50 3.89
CA ARG A 145 -8.87 -11.97 4.02
C ARG A 145 -10.30 -12.55 3.96
N ASP A 146 -11.27 -11.83 4.51
CA ASP A 146 -12.65 -12.29 4.61
C ASP A 146 -13.37 -11.98 3.30
N ALA A 147 -13.16 -10.77 2.74
CA ALA A 147 -13.64 -10.37 1.42
C ALA A 147 -13.22 -11.36 0.32
N PHE A 148 -11.94 -11.74 0.33
CA PHE A 148 -11.39 -12.70 -0.61
C PHE A 148 -12.03 -14.09 -0.46
N ALA A 149 -12.16 -14.58 0.78
CA ALA A 149 -12.78 -15.88 1.04
C ALA A 149 -14.25 -15.93 0.56
N VAL A 150 -15.05 -14.91 0.85
CA VAL A 150 -16.46 -14.91 0.44
C VAL A 150 -16.66 -14.72 -1.06
N ALA A 151 -15.76 -13.98 -1.73
CA ALA A 151 -15.77 -13.87 -3.19
C ALA A 151 -15.48 -15.24 -3.84
N LEU A 152 -14.51 -16.00 -3.33
CA LEU A 152 -14.22 -17.36 -3.80
C LEU A 152 -15.35 -18.37 -3.52
N GLU A 153 -16.11 -18.16 -2.45
CA GLU A 153 -17.33 -18.95 -2.17
C GLU A 153 -18.50 -18.60 -3.12
N GLY A 154 -18.36 -17.57 -3.95
CA GLY A 154 -19.39 -17.10 -4.88
C GLY A 154 -20.52 -16.31 -4.20
N LEU A 155 -20.28 -15.79 -3.00
CA LEU A 155 -21.26 -15.01 -2.23
C LEU A 155 -21.27 -13.52 -2.60
N ALA A 156 -20.22 -13.04 -3.28
CA ALA A 156 -20.09 -11.67 -3.75
C ALA A 156 -19.86 -11.64 -5.26
N ALA A 157 -20.36 -10.59 -5.93
CA ALA A 157 -20.06 -10.36 -7.34
C ALA A 157 -18.59 -9.95 -7.51
N THR A 158 -17.89 -10.59 -8.45
CA THR A 158 -16.55 -10.15 -8.86
C THR A 158 -16.67 -8.94 -9.80
N PRO A 159 -15.62 -8.11 -9.92
CA PRO A 159 -15.61 -6.90 -10.76
C PRO A 159 -16.14 -7.10 -12.18
N ASP A 160 -15.82 -8.22 -12.84
CA ASP A 160 -16.23 -8.57 -14.20
C ASP A 160 -17.73 -8.88 -14.35
N MET A 161 -18.41 -9.18 -13.24
CA MET A 161 -19.87 -9.38 -13.23
C MET A 161 -20.64 -8.05 -13.27
N LEU A 162 -19.97 -6.92 -13.00
CA LEU A 162 -20.59 -5.60 -12.90
C LEU A 162 -20.32 -4.79 -14.19
N PRO A 163 -21.36 -4.39 -14.95
CA PRO A 163 -21.21 -3.89 -16.32
C PRO A 163 -20.50 -2.54 -16.45
N TYR A 164 -20.31 -1.82 -15.35
CA TYR A 164 -19.72 -0.48 -15.32
C TYR A 164 -18.41 -0.41 -14.54
N ILE A 165 -17.90 -1.55 -14.05
CA ILE A 165 -16.56 -1.59 -13.48
C ILE A 165 -15.55 -1.78 -14.60
N ASP A 166 -14.67 -0.80 -14.75
CA ASP A 166 -13.54 -0.83 -15.67
C ASP A 166 -12.25 -0.68 -14.88
N MET A 167 -11.67 -1.81 -14.50
CA MET A 167 -10.46 -1.88 -13.67
C MET A 167 -9.22 -1.28 -14.36
N THR A 168 -9.28 -0.93 -15.66
CA THR A 168 -8.18 -0.25 -16.38
C THR A 168 -8.08 1.24 -16.03
N LYS A 169 -9.06 1.77 -15.30
CA LYS A 169 -9.15 3.20 -14.98
C LYS A 169 -8.13 3.61 -13.90
N PRO A 170 -7.64 4.86 -13.94
CA PRO A 170 -6.49 5.29 -13.13
C PRO A 170 -6.77 5.41 -11.63
N TRP A 171 -8.04 5.45 -11.20
CA TRP A 171 -8.44 5.44 -9.79
C TRP A 171 -8.45 4.05 -9.16
N TYR A 172 -8.19 2.99 -9.93
CA TYR A 172 -7.95 1.65 -9.40
C TYR A 172 -6.46 1.45 -9.14
N ILE A 173 -6.13 0.81 -8.01
CA ILE A 173 -4.75 0.54 -7.59
C ILE A 173 -4.20 -0.63 -8.43
N GLN A 174 -3.64 -0.33 -9.61
CA GLN A 174 -3.29 -1.33 -10.63
C GLN A 174 -2.37 -2.43 -10.09
N TYR A 175 -1.23 -2.07 -9.48
CA TYR A 175 -0.26 -3.05 -9.00
C TYR A 175 -0.86 -4.00 -7.95
N LEU A 176 -1.79 -3.52 -7.12
CA LEU A 176 -2.45 -4.32 -6.09
C LEU A 176 -3.50 -5.25 -6.70
N ASN A 177 -4.34 -4.72 -7.58
CA ASN A 177 -5.35 -5.53 -8.27
C ASN A 177 -4.71 -6.61 -9.16
N GLU A 178 -3.65 -6.27 -9.90
CA GLU A 178 -2.86 -7.22 -10.69
C GLU A 178 -2.20 -8.29 -9.81
N ALA A 179 -1.71 -7.94 -8.61
CA ALA A 179 -1.13 -8.93 -7.70
C ALA A 179 -2.17 -9.92 -7.16
N LEU A 180 -3.44 -9.51 -7.09
CA LEU A 180 -4.56 -10.26 -6.50
C LEU A 180 -5.43 -10.99 -7.53
N THR A 181 -5.10 -10.94 -8.82
CA THR A 181 -5.76 -11.79 -9.82
C THR A 181 -5.42 -13.27 -9.63
N ILE A 182 -6.37 -14.13 -10.00
CA ILE A 182 -6.17 -15.57 -10.14
C ILE A 182 -6.74 -15.97 -11.50
N ASP A 183 -5.95 -16.71 -12.29
CA ASP A 183 -6.34 -17.15 -13.64
C ASP A 183 -6.79 -15.97 -14.53
N GLY A 184 -6.13 -14.81 -14.37
CA GLY A 184 -6.44 -13.57 -15.07
C GLY A 184 -7.73 -12.87 -14.60
N GLN A 185 -8.42 -13.40 -13.59
CA GLN A 185 -9.66 -12.82 -13.06
C GLN A 185 -9.38 -11.94 -11.83
N ALA A 186 -9.89 -10.72 -11.84
CA ALA A 186 -9.93 -9.87 -10.65
C ALA A 186 -10.97 -10.41 -9.66
N ILE A 187 -10.57 -10.63 -8.41
CA ILE A 187 -11.47 -11.13 -7.36
C ILE A 187 -12.06 -9.97 -6.54
N LEU A 188 -11.26 -8.93 -6.31
CA LEU A 188 -11.61 -7.72 -5.56
C LEU A 188 -11.28 -6.47 -6.40
N ALA A 189 -11.80 -5.31 -6.01
CA ALA A 189 -11.53 -4.04 -6.66
C ALA A 189 -10.98 -3.00 -5.66
N TYR A 190 -9.66 -2.91 -5.55
CA TYR A 190 -9.00 -1.86 -4.78
C TYR A 190 -8.93 -0.58 -5.59
N SER A 191 -9.39 0.53 -5.02
CA SER A 191 -9.37 1.85 -5.63
C SER A 191 -8.84 2.90 -4.68
N ASP A 192 -8.72 4.14 -5.13
CA ASP A 192 -8.36 5.30 -4.28
C ASP A 192 -9.36 5.51 -3.12
N GLU A 193 -10.53 4.86 -3.15
CA GLU A 193 -11.46 4.81 -2.00
C GLU A 193 -10.93 3.95 -0.85
N CYS A 194 -10.09 2.97 -1.14
CA CYS A 194 -9.51 2.06 -0.17
C CYS A 194 -8.31 2.71 0.52
N GLU A 195 -8.56 3.78 1.29
CA GLU A 195 -7.55 4.56 2.00
C GLU A 195 -6.61 3.68 2.84
N ASP A 196 -7.14 2.61 3.45
CA ASP A 196 -6.36 1.68 4.27
C ASP A 196 -5.23 0.98 3.51
N ALA A 197 -5.37 0.80 2.19
CA ALA A 197 -4.29 0.28 1.36
C ALA A 197 -3.07 1.22 1.33
N MET A 198 -3.27 2.50 1.63
CA MET A 198 -2.26 3.54 1.69
C MET A 198 -1.85 3.90 3.11
N THR A 199 -2.78 3.98 4.06
CA THR A 199 -2.48 4.34 5.45
C THR A 199 -1.92 3.17 6.27
N GLY A 200 -2.10 1.92 5.79
CA GLY A 200 -1.53 0.71 6.38
C GLY A 200 -0.04 0.47 6.12
N VAL A 201 0.70 1.44 5.57
CA VAL A 201 2.13 1.28 5.26
C VAL A 201 2.97 1.26 6.54
N LEU A 202 3.70 0.15 6.77
CA LEU A 202 4.64 0.05 7.86
C LEU A 202 5.89 0.90 7.62
N SER A 203 6.25 1.68 8.63
CA SER A 203 7.38 2.61 8.59
C SER A 203 8.28 2.42 9.82
N VAL A 204 9.59 2.57 9.62
CA VAL A 204 10.54 2.55 10.74
C VAL A 204 10.67 3.96 11.32
N PHE A 205 10.16 4.14 12.55
CA PHE A 205 10.38 5.33 13.33
C PHE A 205 11.57 5.15 14.27
N PHE A 206 12.33 6.21 14.51
CA PHE A 206 13.49 6.15 15.40
C PHE A 206 13.62 7.42 16.25
N ASN A 207 14.15 7.25 17.46
CA ASN A 207 14.38 8.35 18.39
C ASN A 207 15.75 9.00 18.11
N LYS A 208 15.72 10.22 17.56
CA LYS A 208 16.93 10.99 17.23
C LYS A 208 17.84 11.23 18.43
N LYS A 209 17.26 11.54 19.60
CA LYS A 209 18.03 11.78 20.83
C LYS A 209 18.79 10.52 21.27
N ILE A 210 18.17 9.34 21.19
CA ILE A 210 18.85 8.09 21.54
C ILE A 210 20.02 7.84 20.58
N LEU A 211 19.86 8.10 19.28
CA LEU A 211 20.97 7.96 18.32
C LEU A 211 22.12 8.92 18.64
N ASP A 212 21.81 10.20 18.91
CA ASP A 212 22.80 11.22 19.23
C ASP A 212 23.55 10.86 20.53
N ASP A 213 22.83 10.46 21.58
CA ASP A 213 23.39 10.05 22.87
C ASP A 213 24.32 8.82 22.73
N LEU A 214 24.05 7.94 21.75
CA LEU A 214 24.86 6.76 21.44
C LEU A 214 25.94 6.98 20.36
N GLY A 215 26.02 8.19 19.80
CA GLY A 215 26.94 8.52 18.71
C GLY A 215 26.70 7.70 17.44
N LEU A 216 25.45 7.36 17.14
CA LEU A 216 25.06 6.57 15.98
C LEU A 216 24.75 7.45 14.77
N GLU A 217 25.19 7.03 13.58
CA GLU A 217 24.88 7.73 12.34
C GLU A 217 23.37 7.69 12.04
N SER A 218 22.81 8.79 11.55
CA SER A 218 21.38 8.90 11.26
C SER A 218 20.91 7.85 10.24
N PRO A 219 19.82 7.12 10.50
CA PRO A 219 19.17 6.25 9.52
C PRO A 219 18.87 6.95 8.19
N TYR A 220 18.54 8.26 8.20
CA TYR A 220 18.36 9.00 6.95
C TYR A 220 19.63 9.02 6.07
N THR A 221 20.81 9.15 6.68
CA THR A 221 22.08 9.12 5.95
C THR A 221 22.38 7.71 5.47
N LEU A 222 22.17 6.70 6.31
CA LEU A 222 22.34 5.29 5.93
C LEU A 222 21.42 4.89 4.76
N VAL A 223 20.16 5.36 4.76
CA VAL A 223 19.22 5.14 3.65
C VAL A 223 19.72 5.82 2.37
N ARG A 224 20.09 7.10 2.43
CA ARG A 224 20.64 7.83 1.26
C ARG A 224 21.90 7.18 0.69
N ASN A 225 22.71 6.57 1.56
CA ASN A 225 23.94 5.89 1.17
C ASN A 225 23.70 4.42 0.73
N GLY A 226 22.46 3.92 0.81
CA GLY A 226 22.14 2.52 0.48
C GLY A 226 22.70 1.49 1.46
N THR A 227 23.03 1.91 2.69
CA THR A 227 23.62 1.06 3.75
C THR A 227 22.67 0.79 4.91
N TRP A 228 21.41 1.22 4.81
CA TRP A 228 20.37 0.86 5.76
C TRP A 228 19.83 -0.54 5.45
N THR A 229 20.05 -1.48 6.37
CA THR A 229 19.64 -2.89 6.25
C THR A 229 19.00 -3.36 7.56
N TYR A 230 18.30 -4.49 7.55
CA TYR A 230 17.80 -5.10 8.78
C TYR A 230 18.93 -5.42 9.77
N ASP A 231 20.09 -5.90 9.30
CA ASP A 231 21.26 -6.09 10.17
C ASP A 231 21.69 -4.78 10.86
N LYS A 232 21.71 -3.67 10.11
CA LYS A 232 22.04 -2.35 10.67
C LYS A 232 20.98 -1.87 11.67
N MET A 233 19.70 -2.10 11.37
CA MET A 233 18.59 -1.81 12.27
C MET A 233 18.72 -2.59 13.59
N PHE A 234 18.97 -3.90 13.53
CA PHE A 234 19.15 -4.73 14.72
C PHE A 234 20.44 -4.41 15.49
N GLU A 235 21.51 -4.03 14.80
CA GLU A 235 22.71 -3.51 15.45
C GLU A 235 22.39 -2.25 16.27
N TYR A 236 21.61 -1.33 15.70
CA TYR A 236 21.21 -0.09 16.38
C TYR A 236 20.27 -0.38 17.55
N ALA A 237 19.29 -1.25 17.36
CA ALA A 237 18.40 -1.71 18.43
C ALA A 237 19.19 -2.34 19.58
N GLY A 238 20.16 -3.20 19.27
CA GLY A 238 21.03 -3.84 20.27
C GLY A 238 21.91 -2.87 21.04
N LYS A 239 22.27 -1.70 20.47
CA LYS A 239 22.97 -0.63 21.21
C LYS A 239 22.01 0.27 22.01
N ALA A 240 20.76 0.37 21.56
CA ALA A 240 19.74 1.17 22.21
C ALA A 240 19.14 0.48 23.42
N VAL A 241 19.17 -0.85 23.54
CA VAL A 241 18.69 -1.55 24.73
C VAL A 241 19.47 -1.09 25.98
N SER A 242 18.76 -0.77 27.06
CA SER A 242 19.39 -0.38 28.33
C SER A 242 18.47 -0.72 29.49
N ASP A 243 18.99 -1.50 30.44
CA ASP A 243 18.45 -1.61 31.79
C ASP A 243 18.77 -0.29 32.50
N LEU A 244 17.73 0.50 32.80
CA LEU A 244 17.89 1.85 33.36
C LEU A 244 17.91 1.84 34.88
N ASN A 245 17.31 0.82 35.50
CA ASN A 245 17.20 0.71 36.96
C ASN A 245 18.30 -0.21 37.57
N GLY A 246 18.99 -1.00 36.73
CA GLY A 246 20.08 -1.89 37.08
C GLY A 246 19.64 -3.18 37.78
N ASP A 247 18.37 -3.59 37.66
CA ASP A 247 17.80 -4.76 38.34
C ASP A 247 18.01 -6.08 37.57
N GLY A 248 18.47 -6.01 36.32
CA GLY A 248 18.70 -7.16 35.45
C GLY A 248 17.44 -7.75 34.81
N GLU A 249 16.28 -7.12 35.00
CA GLU A 249 15.01 -7.44 34.35
C GLU A 249 14.65 -6.30 33.37
N PHE A 250 13.98 -6.62 32.27
CA PHE A 250 13.54 -5.60 31.31
C PHE A 250 12.02 -5.42 31.42
N LYS A 251 11.59 -4.25 31.88
CA LYS A 251 10.18 -3.91 32.10
C LYS A 251 9.76 -2.70 31.30
N PHE A 252 8.57 -2.79 30.73
CA PHE A 252 7.93 -1.66 30.06
C PHE A 252 7.72 -0.51 31.06
N ASN A 253 7.99 0.73 30.63
CA ASN A 253 8.02 1.97 31.44
C ASN A 253 9.15 2.10 32.48
N GLU A 254 10.02 1.10 32.65
CA GLU A 254 11.18 1.18 33.54
C GLU A 254 12.49 1.22 32.73
N ASP A 255 12.54 0.44 31.65
CA ASP A 255 13.73 0.26 30.83
C ASP A 255 13.57 0.75 29.39
N ARG A 256 14.71 0.83 28.70
CA ARG A 256 14.76 1.20 27.29
C ARG A 256 14.85 -0.05 26.42
N PHE A 257 13.81 -0.26 25.62
CA PHE A 257 13.80 -1.28 24.57
C PHE A 257 14.40 -0.71 23.28
N GLY A 258 15.26 -1.50 22.64
CA GLY A 258 15.95 -1.09 21.41
C GLY A 258 15.07 -1.08 20.16
N PHE A 259 13.98 -1.84 20.20
CA PHE A 259 13.02 -1.99 19.11
C PHE A 259 11.68 -2.45 19.70
N ILE A 260 10.58 -1.94 19.16
CA ILE A 260 9.21 -2.32 19.51
C ILE A 260 8.39 -2.38 18.22
N ASP A 261 7.50 -3.35 18.12
CA ASP A 261 6.57 -3.52 17.00
C ASP A 261 5.37 -4.37 17.45
N GLU A 262 4.33 -4.41 16.62
CA GLU A 262 3.22 -5.35 16.76
C GLU A 262 3.65 -6.77 16.38
N VAL A 263 3.30 -7.75 17.21
CA VAL A 263 3.82 -9.12 17.10
C VAL A 263 3.43 -9.79 15.78
N ASP A 264 2.22 -9.55 15.29
CA ASP A 264 1.69 -10.15 14.07
C ASP A 264 2.16 -9.43 12.80
N MET A 265 2.55 -8.15 12.88
CA MET A 265 2.99 -7.35 11.74
C MET A 265 4.50 -7.39 11.52
N PHE A 266 5.31 -7.62 12.56
CA PHE A 266 6.76 -7.53 12.45
C PHE A 266 7.37 -8.47 11.42
N MET A 267 7.07 -9.76 11.52
CA MET A 267 7.65 -10.76 10.62
C MET A 267 7.21 -10.54 9.17
N PRO A 268 5.90 -10.35 8.87
CA PRO A 268 5.45 -9.96 7.53
C PRO A 268 6.17 -8.74 6.97
N SER A 269 6.35 -7.70 7.78
CA SER A 269 7.00 -6.46 7.37
C SER A 269 8.46 -6.67 6.96
N ILE A 270 9.17 -7.58 7.63
CA ILE A 270 10.57 -7.88 7.30
C ILE A 270 10.66 -8.58 5.95
N TRP A 271 9.94 -9.68 5.75
CA TRP A 271 10.12 -10.45 4.52
C TRP A 271 9.53 -9.70 3.31
N ILE A 272 8.36 -9.06 3.46
CA ILE A 272 7.75 -8.25 2.39
C ILE A 272 8.64 -7.05 2.07
N GLY A 273 9.13 -6.34 3.09
CA GLY A 273 10.07 -5.22 2.92
C GLY A 273 11.43 -5.63 2.34
N SER A 274 11.80 -6.90 2.46
CA SER A 274 12.98 -7.51 1.81
C SER A 274 12.69 -8.02 0.39
N ASN A 275 11.51 -7.72 -0.16
CA ASN A 275 11.04 -8.20 -1.46
C ASN A 275 10.98 -9.74 -1.55
N VAL A 276 10.66 -10.39 -0.42
CA VAL A 276 10.42 -11.83 -0.33
C VAL A 276 8.91 -12.08 -0.31
N MET A 277 8.44 -12.90 -1.23
CA MET A 277 7.03 -13.27 -1.36
C MET A 277 6.82 -14.74 -0.98
N THR A 278 5.90 -15.00 -0.06
CA THR A 278 5.51 -16.37 0.35
C THR A 278 4.54 -17.03 -0.65
N VAL A 279 3.89 -16.25 -1.50
CA VAL A 279 3.02 -16.69 -2.59
C VAL A 279 3.53 -16.05 -3.88
N GLY A 280 3.83 -16.87 -4.88
CA GLY A 280 4.14 -16.43 -6.25
C GLY A 280 3.02 -16.81 -7.19
N LYS A 281 3.09 -16.34 -8.44
CA LYS A 281 2.17 -16.72 -9.52
C LYS A 281 2.96 -17.29 -10.70
N ASP A 282 2.46 -18.37 -11.29
CA ASP A 282 3.08 -18.96 -12.47
C ASP A 282 2.70 -18.19 -13.74
N ALA A 283 3.07 -18.73 -14.91
CA ALA A 283 2.82 -18.07 -16.19
C ALA A 283 1.33 -18.00 -16.56
N ASP A 284 0.50 -18.80 -15.91
CA ASP A 284 -0.95 -18.88 -16.11
C ASP A 284 -1.71 -18.13 -15.00
N ASP A 285 -1.01 -17.28 -14.22
CA ASP A 285 -1.58 -16.50 -13.12
C ASP A 285 -2.13 -17.34 -11.96
N ILE A 286 -1.64 -18.58 -11.81
CA ILE A 286 -2.05 -19.49 -10.75
C ILE A 286 -1.13 -19.33 -9.54
N PRO A 287 -1.68 -19.11 -8.33
CA PRO A 287 -0.86 -18.94 -7.14
C PRO A 287 -0.19 -20.25 -6.72
N TYR A 288 1.09 -20.17 -6.37
CA TYR A 288 1.84 -21.27 -5.76
C TYR A 288 2.59 -20.81 -4.52
N PHE A 289 2.81 -21.73 -3.59
CA PHE A 289 3.58 -21.45 -2.38
C PHE A 289 5.07 -21.26 -2.72
N ASN A 290 5.60 -20.08 -2.43
CA ASN A 290 6.93 -19.62 -2.81
C ASN A 290 7.84 -19.35 -1.60
N ALA A 291 7.43 -19.71 -0.38
CA ALA A 291 8.32 -19.60 0.77
C ALA A 291 9.48 -20.59 0.60
N LEU A 292 10.68 -20.04 0.37
CA LEU A 292 11.93 -20.80 0.45
C LEU A 292 12.09 -21.25 1.91
N GLY A 293 12.08 -22.56 2.13
CA GLY A 293 12.47 -23.14 3.42
C GLY A 293 13.95 -23.02 3.69
#